data_AF-A0A7S0B6V7-F1
#
_entry.id   AF-A0A7S0B6V7-F1
#
_cell.length_a   1.000
_cell.length_b   1.000
_cell.length_c   1.000
_cell.angle_alpha   90.00
_cell.angle_beta   90.00
_cell.angle_gamma   90.00
#
_symmetry.space_group_name_H-M   'P 1'
#
loop_
_entity.id
_entity.type
_entity.pdbx_description
1 polymer ?
#
loop_
_entity_poly.entity_id
_entity_poly.type
_entity_poly.pdbx_seq_one_letter_code
_entity_poly.pdbx_strand_id
1 'polypeptide(L)'
;MSQYPPASSQSLPYTMQQRRPPAQPEGGFEGGVLPPNMTPPPTMEASQMGELKGGGYVKRFVSPKNVFIGTGVLLLLMLCVVPIWNAVALMEDANYVFWVGTSVPIWMVCLCLSIVALYVATIFVFFSTARPQVQTEQTIMMIANIFITLLGLVLMLLSLPLSRQSVETYNNLMHRCDYSEQTHRMYEYSQVLHNIRRLPNCIHKFSVEECAGYEDAPPYTTMLKTMENSFRCSGFCYRESSAAGPRGEADISAGAWPGLEVNAAVGFPSLHQSSSRKRQHQDHVVPLALATAGAETAEGATAAQAQQPGLVRPVAQYPPTLFSDANYQASCEGMAARDMKNFAGDVGFQTFYQGIYLVLIAIATGFLKLVGFCVRKDRDSEFKAPGF
;
A
#
# COMPACT_ATOMS: atom_id res chain seq x y z
N MET A 1 -9.75 -21.06 -48.61
CA MET A 1 -11.09 -20.63 -48.17
C MET A 1 -11.30 -21.12 -46.76
N SER A 2 -11.05 -20.25 -45.77
CA SER A 2 -11.60 -20.35 -44.41
C SER A 2 -11.62 -18.92 -43.88
N GLN A 3 -12.82 -18.32 -43.91
CA GLN A 3 -13.09 -16.99 -43.39
C GLN A 3 -13.27 -17.09 -41.88
N TYR A 4 -12.37 -16.47 -41.13
CA TYR A 4 -12.66 -16.04 -39.76
C TYR A 4 -12.81 -14.51 -39.76
N PRO A 5 -13.80 -13.96 -39.04
CA PRO A 5 -14.03 -12.52 -39.01
C PRO A 5 -12.95 -11.81 -38.17
N PRO A 6 -12.69 -10.51 -38.43
CA PRO A 6 -11.75 -9.72 -37.65
C PRO A 6 -12.32 -9.48 -36.24
N ALA A 7 -11.57 -9.87 -35.22
CA ALA A 7 -11.83 -9.46 -33.85
C ALA A 7 -11.61 -7.94 -33.73
N SER A 8 -12.70 -7.21 -33.54
CA SER A 8 -12.69 -5.77 -33.27
C SER A 8 -11.95 -5.49 -31.97
N SER A 9 -10.82 -4.80 -32.08
CA SER A 9 -10.08 -4.21 -30.98
C SER A 9 -10.90 -3.12 -30.29
N GLN A 10 -11.65 -3.47 -29.25
CA GLN A 10 -12.07 -2.49 -28.25
C GLN A 10 -10.92 -2.32 -27.25
N SER A 11 -10.04 -1.37 -27.57
CA SER A 11 -9.13 -0.76 -26.62
C SER A 11 -9.95 -0.02 -25.56
N LEU A 12 -10.26 -0.69 -24.45
CA LEU A 12 -10.66 -0.01 -23.22
C LEU A 12 -9.43 0.69 -22.64
N PRO A 13 -9.43 2.03 -22.50
CA PRO A 13 -8.40 2.70 -21.74
C PRO A 13 -8.63 2.37 -20.27
N TYR A 14 -7.78 1.52 -19.69
CA TYR A 14 -7.60 1.46 -18.25
C TYR A 14 -6.82 2.72 -17.83
N THR A 15 -7.48 3.87 -17.85
CA THR A 15 -7.12 4.95 -16.96
C THR A 15 -7.37 4.44 -15.55
N MET A 16 -6.31 4.30 -14.74
CA MET A 16 -6.41 4.32 -13.29
C MET A 16 -7.00 5.67 -12.88
N GLN A 17 -8.33 5.75 -12.98
CA GLN A 17 -9.12 6.85 -12.54
C GLN A 17 -9.24 6.71 -11.03
N GLN A 18 -8.31 7.35 -10.35
CA GLN A 18 -8.44 7.75 -8.96
C GLN A 18 -9.85 8.32 -8.79
N ARG A 19 -10.75 7.58 -8.11
CA ARG A 19 -12.12 8.03 -7.81
C ARG A 19 -12.01 9.26 -6.90
N ARG A 20 -11.89 10.44 -7.49
CA ARG A 20 -12.37 11.67 -6.86
C ARG A 20 -13.90 11.56 -6.77
N PRO A 21 -14.51 11.92 -5.63
CA PRO A 21 -15.95 12.10 -5.57
C PRO A 21 -16.39 13.15 -6.61
N PRO A 22 -17.59 13.00 -7.22
CA PRO A 22 -18.08 13.97 -8.19
C PRO A 22 -18.19 15.35 -7.56
N ALA A 23 -17.59 16.34 -8.21
CA ALA A 23 -17.83 17.74 -7.92
C ALA A 23 -19.34 18.00 -8.03
N GLN A 24 -19.93 18.50 -6.95
CA GLN A 24 -21.31 18.97 -6.98
C GLN A 24 -21.42 20.16 -7.94
N PRO A 25 -22.46 20.22 -8.78
CA PRO A 25 -22.74 21.42 -9.56
C PRO A 25 -23.16 22.53 -8.59
N GLU A 26 -22.44 23.66 -8.63
CA GLU A 26 -22.91 24.93 -8.10
C GLU A 26 -24.17 25.34 -8.88
N GLY A 27 -25.33 25.02 -8.29
CA GLY A 27 -26.65 25.40 -8.78
C GLY A 27 -27.07 26.72 -8.15
N GLY A 28 -27.37 27.70 -9.00
CA GLY A 28 -27.61 29.09 -8.67
C GLY A 28 -28.76 29.36 -7.71
N PHE A 29 -28.53 30.41 -6.94
CA PHE A 29 -29.48 31.07 -6.06
C PHE A 29 -30.49 31.86 -6.92
N GLU A 30 -31.63 31.26 -7.27
CA GLU A 30 -32.78 32.01 -7.80
C GLU A 30 -33.67 32.47 -6.65
N GLY A 31 -33.82 33.79 -6.54
CA GLY A 31 -34.72 34.45 -5.61
C GLY A 31 -36.18 34.24 -6.00
N GLY A 32 -36.93 33.57 -5.12
CA GLY A 32 -38.37 33.38 -5.20
C GLY A 32 -39.12 34.26 -4.20
N VAL A 33 -40.04 35.05 -4.72
CA VAL A 33 -40.92 36.02 -4.07
C VAL A 33 -41.87 35.37 -3.03
N LEU A 34 -42.05 36.06 -1.90
CA LEU A 34 -43.04 35.76 -0.84
C LEU A 34 -44.49 35.93 -1.32
N PRO A 35 -45.39 34.96 -1.09
CA PRO A 35 -46.83 35.23 -1.04
C PRO A 35 -47.28 35.58 0.40
N PRO A 36 -48.28 36.47 0.57
CA PRO A 36 -48.85 36.77 1.86
C PRO A 36 -50.02 35.84 2.20
N ASN A 37 -50.17 35.57 3.49
CA ASN A 37 -51.45 35.30 4.16
C ASN A 37 -52.14 33.95 3.88
N MET A 38 -51.99 32.99 4.80
CA MET A 38 -52.93 31.90 4.99
C MET A 38 -53.27 31.72 6.47
N THR A 39 -54.58 31.76 6.74
CA THR A 39 -55.29 31.64 8.00
C THR A 39 -55.14 30.28 8.68
N PRO A 40 -55.31 30.20 10.02
CA PRO A 40 -55.24 28.94 10.77
C PRO A 40 -56.43 28.01 10.47
N PRO A 41 -56.21 26.69 10.33
CA PRO A 41 -57.30 25.72 10.21
C PRO A 41 -57.93 25.40 11.58
N PRO A 42 -59.21 25.00 11.60
CA PRO A 42 -59.94 24.70 12.82
C PRO A 42 -59.47 23.40 13.47
N THR A 43 -59.44 23.44 14.81
CA THR A 43 -59.35 22.30 15.72
C THR A 43 -60.37 21.22 15.35
N MET A 44 -59.90 20.10 14.80
CA MET A 44 -60.68 18.87 14.71
C MET A 44 -60.41 17.98 15.92
N GLU A 45 -61.52 17.55 16.47
CA GLU A 45 -61.71 16.80 17.69
C GLU A 45 -61.06 15.42 17.70
N ALA A 46 -60.74 15.02 18.92
CA ALA A 46 -60.45 13.67 19.32
C ALA A 46 -61.54 12.69 18.83
N SER A 47 -61.14 11.68 18.06
CA SER A 47 -61.90 10.44 17.96
C SER A 47 -60.97 9.25 17.78
N GLN A 48 -60.89 8.50 18.88
CA GLN A 48 -60.82 7.04 18.95
C GLN A 48 -60.07 6.34 17.81
N MET A 49 -58.76 6.19 17.98
CA MET A 49 -58.02 5.12 17.32
C MET A 49 -57.64 4.06 18.35
N GLY A 50 -58.06 2.83 18.04
CA GLY A 50 -58.17 1.71 18.95
C GLY A 50 -56.89 1.29 19.65
N GLU A 51 -57.12 0.81 20.86
CA GLU A 51 -56.21 0.14 21.77
C GLU A 51 -55.65 -1.15 21.15
N LEU A 52 -54.63 -1.04 20.30
CA LEU A 52 -53.79 -2.18 19.91
C LEU A 52 -52.89 -2.57 21.11
N LYS A 53 -53.45 -3.41 21.99
CA LYS A 53 -52.74 -4.22 22.99
C LYS A 53 -51.72 -5.16 22.29
N GLY A 54 -50.54 -4.64 21.95
CA GLY A 54 -49.46 -5.41 21.32
C GLY A 54 -48.04 -4.99 21.69
N GLY A 55 -47.86 -4.10 22.68
CA GLY A 55 -46.58 -3.40 22.94
C GLY A 55 -45.78 -3.86 24.17
N GLY A 56 -46.00 -5.08 24.69
CA GLY A 56 -45.45 -5.50 25.99
C GLY A 56 -44.00 -5.98 26.01
N TYR A 57 -43.41 -6.38 24.87
CA TYR A 57 -42.13 -7.11 24.87
C TYR A 57 -40.87 -6.28 24.56
N VAL A 58 -41.00 -5.06 24.03
CA VAL A 58 -39.83 -4.26 23.63
C VAL A 58 -39.19 -3.49 24.80
N LYS A 59 -39.94 -3.20 25.88
CA LYS A 59 -39.44 -2.34 26.97
C LYS A 59 -38.44 -3.00 27.94
N ARG A 60 -38.17 -4.31 27.86
CA ARG A 60 -37.23 -5.00 28.78
C ARG A 60 -35.79 -5.14 28.27
N PHE A 61 -35.51 -4.83 27.01
CA PHE A 61 -34.19 -5.11 26.41
C PHE A 61 -33.21 -3.93 26.42
N VAL A 62 -33.66 -2.71 26.71
CA VAL A 62 -32.78 -1.52 26.68
C VAL A 62 -32.25 -1.25 28.10
N SER A 63 -31.38 -2.15 28.58
CA SER A 63 -30.54 -1.82 29.75
C SER A 63 -29.48 -0.80 29.29
N PRO A 64 -29.31 0.35 29.97
CA PRO A 64 -28.33 1.35 29.59
C PRO A 64 -26.92 0.75 29.45
N LYS A 65 -26.59 -0.29 30.22
CA LYS A 65 -25.34 -1.06 30.10
C LYS A 65 -25.12 -1.62 28.69
N ASN A 66 -26.15 -2.25 28.12
CA ASN A 66 -26.05 -2.88 26.80
C ASN A 66 -25.94 -1.84 25.69
N VAL A 67 -26.60 -0.69 25.85
CA VAL A 67 -26.52 0.42 24.88
C VAL A 67 -25.10 0.98 24.83
N PHE A 68 -24.48 1.23 25.99
CA PHE A 68 -23.11 1.76 26.04
C PHE A 68 -22.08 0.76 25.51
N ILE A 69 -22.18 -0.52 25.90
CA ILE A 69 -21.31 -1.59 25.39
C ILE A 69 -21.44 -1.69 23.87
N GLY A 70 -22.67 -1.79 23.36
CA GLY A 70 -22.94 -1.91 21.93
C GLY A 70 -22.42 -0.71 21.15
N THR A 71 -22.63 0.51 21.64
CA THR A 71 -22.20 1.74 20.95
C THR A 71 -20.68 1.84 20.87
N GLY A 72 -19.97 1.57 21.97
CA GLY A 72 -18.50 1.63 21.99
C GLY A 72 -17.84 0.55 21.13
N VAL A 73 -18.38 -0.68 21.16
CA VAL A 73 -17.93 -1.77 20.29
C VAL A 73 -18.19 -1.44 18.82
N LEU A 74 -19.39 -0.94 18.48
CA LEU A 74 -19.74 -0.53 17.12
C LEU A 74 -18.78 0.55 16.60
N LEU A 75 -18.50 1.57 17.42
CA LEU A 75 -17.57 2.64 17.06
C LEU A 75 -16.16 2.09 16.80
N LEU A 76 -15.61 1.29 17.72
CA LEU A 76 -14.27 0.70 17.54
C LEU A 76 -14.21 -0.25 16.34
N LEU A 77 -15.24 -1.07 16.10
CA LEU A 77 -15.31 -1.91 14.91
C LEU A 77 -15.30 -1.08 13.64
N MET A 78 -16.11 0.00 13.60
CA MET A 78 -16.16 0.89 12.45
C MET A 78 -14.80 1.55 12.17
N LEU A 79 -14.07 1.95 13.22
CA LEU A 79 -12.70 2.47 13.08
C LEU A 79 -11.70 1.40 12.59
N CYS A 80 -11.89 0.13 12.95
CA CYS A 80 -11.05 -0.99 12.52
C CYS A 80 -11.34 -1.48 11.09
N VAL A 81 -12.47 -1.13 10.47
CA VAL A 81 -12.79 -1.56 9.10
C VAL A 81 -11.76 -1.07 8.10
N VAL A 82 -11.36 0.21 8.18
CA VAL A 82 -10.38 0.81 7.24
C VAL A 82 -9.03 0.09 7.28
N PRO A 83 -8.37 -0.09 8.44
CA PRO A 83 -7.08 -0.79 8.47
C PRO A 83 -7.20 -2.28 8.09
N ILE A 84 -8.31 -2.95 8.42
CA ILE A 84 -8.53 -4.34 7.99
C ILE A 84 -8.68 -4.42 6.48
N TRP A 85 -9.45 -3.52 5.88
CA TRP A 85 -9.61 -3.44 4.42
C TRP A 85 -8.28 -3.19 3.72
N ASN A 86 -7.47 -2.26 4.23
CA ASN A 86 -6.13 -1.99 3.71
C ASN A 86 -5.21 -3.22 3.80
N ALA A 87 -5.28 -3.97 4.91
CA ALA A 87 -4.52 -5.21 5.06
C ALA A 87 -4.96 -6.28 4.05
N VAL A 88 -6.26 -6.43 3.81
CA VAL A 88 -6.78 -7.36 2.78
C VAL A 88 -6.30 -6.95 1.38
N ALA A 89 -6.39 -5.66 1.04
CA ALA A 89 -5.91 -5.15 -0.24
C ALA A 89 -4.41 -5.43 -0.46
N LEU A 90 -3.58 -5.28 0.57
CA LEU A 90 -2.16 -5.64 0.52
C LEU A 90 -1.93 -7.15 0.32
N MET A 91 -2.81 -8.01 0.85
CA MET A 91 -2.71 -9.47 0.66
C MET A 91 -3.24 -9.93 -0.70
N GLU A 92 -4.11 -9.16 -1.35
CA GLU A 92 -4.60 -9.46 -2.71
C GLU A 92 -3.59 -9.06 -3.79
N ASP A 93 -2.69 -8.12 -3.50
CA ASP A 93 -1.67 -7.68 -4.43
C ASP A 93 -0.49 -8.67 -4.51
N ALA A 94 -0.38 -9.37 -5.65
CA ALA A 94 0.67 -10.36 -5.87
C ALA A 94 2.07 -9.76 -5.83
N ASN A 95 2.23 -8.50 -6.25
CA ASN A 95 3.51 -7.80 -6.22
C ASN A 95 3.99 -7.59 -4.78
N TYR A 96 3.14 -7.04 -3.92
CA TYR A 96 3.40 -6.87 -2.49
C TYR A 96 3.67 -8.22 -1.79
N VAL A 97 2.82 -9.22 -2.01
CA VAL A 97 2.96 -10.54 -1.37
C VAL A 97 4.26 -11.23 -1.79
N PHE A 98 4.70 -11.10 -3.04
CA PHE A 98 5.95 -11.67 -3.50
C PHE A 98 7.18 -11.00 -2.87
N TRP A 99 7.22 -9.67 -2.80
CA TRP A 99 8.41 -8.93 -2.33
C TRP A 99 8.51 -8.81 -0.81
N VAL A 100 7.39 -8.52 -0.15
CA VAL A 100 7.35 -8.19 1.28
C VAL A 100 6.77 -9.34 2.10
N GLY A 101 5.83 -10.10 1.52
CA GLY A 101 5.12 -11.17 2.20
C GLY A 101 3.86 -10.71 2.94
N THR A 102 3.15 -11.67 3.54
CA THR A 102 1.85 -11.44 4.19
C THR A 102 1.94 -11.12 5.69
N SER A 103 3.14 -11.15 6.27
CA SER A 103 3.34 -11.02 7.71
C SER A 103 2.81 -9.69 8.26
N VAL A 104 3.12 -8.56 7.61
CA VAL A 104 2.72 -7.23 8.11
C VAL A 104 1.20 -7.03 8.08
N PRO A 105 0.48 -7.30 6.96
CA PRO A 105 -0.98 -7.28 6.94
C PRO A 105 -1.63 -8.19 7.99
N ILE A 106 -1.10 -9.41 8.21
CA ILE A 106 -1.62 -10.33 9.23
C ILE A 106 -1.47 -9.73 10.63
N TRP A 107 -0.31 -9.16 10.98
CA TRP A 107 -0.11 -8.47 12.25
C TRP A 107 -1.08 -7.30 12.44
N MET A 108 -1.34 -6.54 11.38
CA MET A 108 -2.28 -5.42 11.38
C MET A 108 -3.70 -5.87 11.71
N VAL A 109 -4.19 -6.94 11.08
CA VAL A 109 -5.53 -7.51 11.38
C VAL A 109 -5.58 -8.05 12.80
N CYS A 110 -4.59 -8.85 13.22
CA CYS A 110 -4.52 -9.44 14.56
C CYS A 110 -4.51 -8.37 15.66
N LEU A 111 -3.77 -7.27 15.48
CA LEU A 111 -3.71 -6.17 16.44
C LEU A 111 -5.03 -5.37 16.50
N CYS A 112 -5.70 -5.14 15.36
CA CYS A 112 -7.00 -4.48 15.36
C CYS A 112 -8.06 -5.31 16.11
N LEU A 113 -8.12 -6.62 15.85
CA LEU A 113 -9.06 -7.52 16.52
C LEU A 113 -8.75 -7.68 18.00
N SER A 114 -7.47 -7.73 18.39
CA SER A 114 -7.08 -7.84 19.79
C SER A 114 -7.46 -6.59 20.60
N ILE A 115 -7.34 -5.38 20.03
CA ILE A 115 -7.77 -4.13 20.68
C ILE A 115 -9.28 -4.15 20.94
N VAL A 116 -10.10 -4.59 19.98
CA VAL A 116 -11.55 -4.72 20.16
C VAL A 116 -11.89 -5.75 21.24
N ALA A 117 -11.22 -6.91 21.23
CA ALA A 117 -11.41 -7.93 22.25
C ALA A 117 -11.02 -7.43 23.66
N LEU A 118 -9.89 -6.72 23.78
CA LEU A 118 -9.43 -6.13 25.02
C LEU A 118 -10.40 -5.05 25.53
N TYR A 119 -10.98 -4.24 24.63
CA TYR A 119 -12.01 -3.28 25.01
C TYR A 119 -13.24 -3.98 25.61
N VAL A 120 -13.77 -5.01 24.94
CA VAL A 120 -14.92 -5.79 25.42
C VAL A 120 -14.62 -6.43 26.77
N ALA A 121 -13.46 -7.06 26.91
CA ALA A 121 -13.03 -7.67 28.16
C ALA A 121 -12.91 -6.63 29.29
N THR A 122 -12.32 -5.46 29.01
CA THR A 122 -12.16 -4.37 29.99
C THR A 122 -13.50 -3.86 30.47
N ILE A 123 -14.45 -3.64 29.55
CA ILE A 123 -15.79 -3.18 29.90
C ILE A 123 -16.56 -4.24 30.67
N PHE A 124 -16.43 -5.52 30.30
CA PHE A 124 -17.05 -6.62 31.04
C PHE A 124 -16.53 -6.70 32.48
N VAL A 125 -15.20 -6.68 32.65
CA VAL A 125 -14.53 -6.69 33.97
C VAL A 125 -14.92 -5.45 34.79
N PHE A 126 -15.03 -4.29 34.14
CA PHE A 126 -15.47 -3.05 34.80
C PHE A 126 -16.89 -3.18 35.35
N PHE A 127 -17.85 -3.66 34.54
CA PHE A 127 -19.24 -3.80 35.01
C PHE A 127 -19.44 -4.94 36.01
N SER A 128 -18.63 -6.00 35.96
CA SER A 128 -18.70 -7.10 36.92
C SER A 128 -18.12 -6.73 38.29
N THR A 129 -17.08 -5.89 38.30
CA THR A 129 -16.27 -5.64 39.50
C THR A 129 -16.55 -4.29 40.14
N ALA A 130 -16.91 -3.27 39.36
CA ALA A 130 -17.03 -1.91 39.84
C ALA A 130 -18.36 -1.67 40.58
N ARG A 131 -18.30 -0.96 41.72
CA ARG A 131 -19.49 -0.54 42.48
C ARG A 131 -20.39 0.37 41.61
N PRO A 132 -21.73 0.31 41.74
CA PRO A 132 -22.64 1.12 40.92
C PRO A 132 -22.40 2.64 41.04
N GLN A 133 -21.85 3.11 42.15
CA GLN A 133 -21.48 4.52 42.34
C GLN A 133 -20.36 5.01 41.41
N VAL A 134 -19.46 4.12 40.93
CA VAL A 134 -18.36 4.48 40.02
C VAL A 134 -18.65 4.16 38.55
N GLN A 135 -19.79 3.51 38.26
CA GLN A 135 -20.26 3.20 36.90
C GLN A 135 -20.84 4.45 36.23
N THR A 136 -20.07 5.54 36.23
CA THR A 136 -20.47 6.81 35.62
C THR A 136 -20.17 6.79 34.13
N GLU A 137 -21.01 7.48 33.36
CA GLU A 137 -20.83 7.69 31.91
C GLU A 137 -19.44 8.30 31.60
N GLN A 138 -18.95 9.13 32.52
CA GLN A 138 -17.64 9.75 32.44
C GLN A 138 -16.51 8.72 32.36
N THR A 139 -16.49 7.73 33.26
CA THR A 139 -15.45 6.70 33.33
C THR A 139 -15.52 5.79 32.10
N ILE A 140 -16.72 5.42 31.65
CA ILE A 140 -16.91 4.57 30.46
C ILE A 140 -16.34 5.26 29.21
N MET A 141 -16.64 6.55 29.03
CA MET A 141 -16.09 7.31 27.90
C MET A 141 -14.58 7.57 28.05
N MET A 142 -14.02 7.59 29.27
CA MET A 142 -12.57 7.64 29.48
C MET A 142 -11.89 6.34 29.02
N ILE A 143 -12.49 5.18 29.34
CA ILE A 143 -12.01 3.87 28.86
C ILE A 143 -12.03 3.83 27.33
N ALA A 144 -13.14 4.26 26.70
CA ALA A 144 -13.23 4.32 25.24
C ALA A 144 -12.12 5.18 24.61
N ASN A 145 -11.85 6.37 25.17
CA ASN A 145 -10.77 7.23 24.69
C ASN A 145 -9.39 6.57 24.82
N ILE A 146 -9.11 5.81 25.88
CA ILE A 146 -7.85 5.07 26.03
C ILE A 146 -7.69 4.06 24.87
N PHE A 147 -8.73 3.28 24.56
CA PHE A 147 -8.66 2.31 23.46
C PHE A 147 -8.58 2.98 22.07
N ILE A 148 -9.24 4.12 21.87
CA ILE A 148 -9.10 4.91 20.64
C ILE A 148 -7.66 5.45 20.50
N THR A 149 -7.06 5.97 21.57
CA THR A 149 -5.64 6.37 21.54
C THR A 149 -4.72 5.20 21.26
N LEU A 150 -4.95 4.05 21.89
CA LEU A 150 -4.15 2.84 21.69
C LEU A 150 -4.23 2.37 20.23
N LEU A 151 -5.42 2.36 19.65
CA LEU A 151 -5.62 2.07 18.23
C LEU A 151 -4.84 3.06 17.36
N GLY A 152 -4.96 4.36 17.61
CA GLY A 152 -4.22 5.38 16.86
C GLY A 152 -2.69 5.21 16.93
N LEU A 153 -2.15 4.93 18.12
CA LEU A 153 -0.72 4.66 18.30
C LEU A 153 -0.27 3.39 17.56
N VAL A 154 -1.04 2.30 17.63
CA VAL A 154 -0.73 1.05 16.92
C VAL A 154 -0.76 1.25 15.42
N LEU A 155 -1.73 1.97 14.87
CA LEU A 155 -1.77 2.29 13.43
C LEU A 155 -0.55 3.12 12.99
N MET A 156 -0.14 4.11 13.78
CA MET A 156 1.10 4.85 13.50
C MET A 156 2.33 3.95 13.53
N LEU A 157 2.47 3.06 14.51
CA LEU A 157 3.62 2.16 14.61
C LEU A 157 3.67 1.14 13.46
N LEU A 158 2.53 0.63 13.01
CA LEU A 158 2.45 -0.30 11.87
C LEU A 158 2.72 0.37 10.53
N SER A 159 2.46 1.67 10.40
CA SER A 159 2.75 2.40 9.17
C SER A 159 4.27 2.55 8.89
N LEU A 160 5.10 2.58 9.93
CA LEU A 160 6.55 2.73 9.80
C LEU A 160 7.23 1.56 9.05
N PRO A 161 7.05 0.28 9.45
CA PRO A 161 7.62 -0.84 8.71
C PRO A 161 7.04 -0.95 7.31
N LEU A 162 5.75 -0.66 7.12
CA LEU A 162 5.11 -0.71 5.80
C LEU A 162 5.74 0.30 4.82
N SER A 163 5.90 1.55 5.25
CA SER A 163 6.54 2.59 4.45
C SER A 163 8.02 2.31 4.20
N ARG A 164 8.75 1.80 5.21
CA ARG A 164 10.17 1.44 5.05
C ARG A 164 10.36 0.32 4.05
N GLN A 165 9.57 -0.75 4.14
CA GLN A 165 9.64 -1.90 3.23
C GLN A 165 9.29 -1.49 1.80
N SER A 166 8.25 -0.67 1.60
CA SER A 166 7.90 -0.13 0.28
C SER A 166 9.08 0.61 -0.37
N VAL A 167 9.74 1.51 0.38
CA VAL A 167 10.90 2.28 -0.13
C VAL A 167 12.12 1.39 -0.37
N GLU A 168 12.38 0.41 0.49
CA GLU A 168 13.49 -0.53 0.33
C GLU A 168 13.29 -1.40 -0.92
N THR A 169 12.11 -2.01 -1.09
CA THR A 169 11.75 -2.80 -2.27
C THR A 169 11.79 -1.95 -3.54
N TYR A 170 11.27 -0.72 -3.49
CA TYR A 170 11.38 0.23 -4.61
C TYR A 170 12.84 0.45 -5.03
N ASN A 171 13.73 0.74 -4.07
CA ASN A 171 15.14 0.98 -4.36
C ASN A 171 15.85 -0.27 -4.88
N ASN A 172 15.53 -1.45 -4.33
CA ASN A 172 16.07 -2.72 -4.80
C ASN A 172 15.66 -2.99 -6.24
N LEU A 173 14.39 -2.80 -6.59
CA LEU A 173 13.90 -2.98 -7.96
C LEU A 173 14.42 -1.93 -8.94
N MET A 174 14.46 -0.67 -8.52
CA MET A 174 14.78 0.44 -9.43
C MET A 174 16.28 0.63 -9.65
N HIS A 175 17.10 0.35 -8.63
CA HIS A 175 18.52 0.72 -8.63
C HIS A 175 19.48 -0.46 -8.45
N ARG A 176 19.02 -1.58 -7.87
CA ARG A 176 19.87 -2.71 -7.46
C ARG A 176 19.33 -4.06 -7.92
N CYS A 177 18.56 -4.07 -9.01
CA CYS A 177 17.79 -5.24 -9.42
C CYS A 177 18.67 -6.45 -9.75
N ASP A 178 19.92 -6.22 -10.15
CA ASP A 178 20.89 -7.22 -10.58
C ASP A 178 21.63 -7.90 -9.42
N TYR A 179 21.75 -7.25 -8.26
CA TYR A 179 22.58 -7.74 -7.15
C TYR A 179 21.93 -7.69 -5.76
N SER A 180 20.70 -7.19 -5.61
CA SER A 180 20.01 -7.24 -4.31
C SER A 180 19.59 -8.68 -3.96
N GLU A 181 19.71 -9.09 -2.69
CA GLU A 181 19.31 -10.44 -2.24
C GLU A 181 17.84 -10.75 -2.59
N GLN A 182 16.97 -9.72 -2.60
CA GLN A 182 15.55 -9.85 -2.92
C GLN A 182 15.30 -10.11 -4.42
N THR A 183 15.98 -9.39 -5.31
CA THR A 183 15.68 -9.40 -6.76
C THR A 183 16.59 -10.33 -7.56
N HIS A 184 17.77 -10.67 -7.04
CA HIS A 184 18.81 -11.35 -7.79
C HIS A 184 18.37 -12.71 -8.34
N ARG A 185 17.67 -13.52 -7.54
CA ARG A 185 17.14 -14.81 -8.02
C ARG A 185 16.16 -14.65 -9.17
N MET A 186 15.23 -13.69 -9.09
CA MET A 186 14.29 -13.43 -10.18
C MET A 186 15.01 -12.91 -11.43
N TYR A 187 16.07 -12.12 -11.26
CA TYR A 187 16.93 -11.69 -12.36
C TYR A 187 17.59 -12.88 -13.06
N GLU A 188 18.20 -13.82 -12.33
CA GLU A 188 18.83 -15.02 -12.92
C GLU A 188 17.82 -15.81 -13.79
N TYR A 189 16.63 -16.09 -13.27
CA TYR A 189 15.58 -16.78 -14.03
C TYR A 189 15.14 -15.98 -15.26
N SER A 190 14.97 -14.66 -15.15
CA SER A 190 14.62 -13.83 -16.30
C SER A 190 15.67 -13.89 -17.43
N GLN A 191 16.96 -13.93 -17.08
CA GLN A 191 18.04 -14.04 -18.06
C GLN A 191 18.02 -15.40 -18.76
N VAL A 192 17.83 -16.50 -18.01
CA VAL A 192 17.71 -17.84 -18.58
C VAL A 192 16.53 -17.91 -19.56
N LEU A 193 15.36 -17.39 -19.18
CA LEU A 193 14.18 -17.38 -20.04
C LEU A 193 14.38 -16.54 -21.31
N HIS A 194 15.05 -15.38 -21.21
CA HIS A 194 15.38 -14.60 -22.39
C HIS A 194 16.40 -15.30 -23.31
N ASN A 195 17.34 -16.05 -22.74
CA ASN A 195 18.27 -16.86 -23.53
C ASN A 195 17.53 -17.98 -24.29
N ILE A 196 16.55 -18.64 -23.67
CA ILE A 196 15.67 -19.62 -24.34
C ILE A 196 14.85 -18.92 -25.44
N ARG A 197 14.27 -17.76 -25.16
CA ARG A 197 13.46 -16.97 -26.12
C ARG A 197 14.24 -16.57 -27.37
N ARG A 198 15.55 -16.37 -27.26
CA ARG A 198 16.45 -16.03 -28.38
C ARG A 198 16.80 -17.22 -29.28
N LEU A 199 16.48 -18.46 -28.89
CA LEU A 199 16.72 -19.61 -29.74
C LEU A 199 15.84 -19.56 -31.00
N PRO A 200 16.35 -19.98 -32.18
CA PRO A 200 15.64 -19.83 -33.45
C PRO A 200 14.34 -20.64 -33.52
N ASN A 201 14.23 -21.74 -32.75
CA ASN A 201 13.01 -22.55 -32.64
C ASN A 201 11.97 -21.94 -31.67
N CYS A 202 12.37 -21.01 -30.80
CA CYS A 202 11.53 -20.42 -29.77
C CYS A 202 11.02 -19.02 -30.14
N ILE A 203 11.79 -18.26 -30.94
CA ILE A 203 11.47 -16.86 -31.27
C ILE A 203 10.10 -16.69 -31.96
N HIS A 204 9.62 -17.73 -32.65
CA HIS A 204 8.33 -17.73 -33.36
C HIS A 204 7.18 -18.36 -32.55
N LYS A 205 7.42 -18.75 -31.29
CA LYS A 205 6.38 -19.27 -30.40
C LYS A 205 5.64 -18.11 -29.73
N PHE A 206 4.42 -18.34 -29.27
CA PHE A 206 3.66 -17.29 -28.57
C PHE A 206 4.19 -17.01 -27.15
N SER A 207 4.67 -18.05 -26.47
CA SER A 207 5.17 -17.99 -25.09
C SER A 207 6.45 -18.83 -24.97
N VAL A 208 7.36 -18.43 -24.07
CA VAL A 208 8.54 -19.22 -23.69
C VAL A 208 8.17 -20.59 -23.11
N GLU A 209 6.94 -20.73 -22.63
CA GLU A 209 6.38 -22.00 -22.13
C GLU A 209 6.30 -23.11 -23.20
N GLU A 210 6.24 -22.73 -24.48
CA GLU A 210 6.22 -23.68 -25.61
C GLU A 210 7.61 -24.05 -26.11
N CYS A 211 8.65 -23.47 -25.52
CA CYS A 211 10.01 -23.62 -26.01
C CYS A 211 10.72 -24.81 -25.36
N ALA A 212 11.54 -25.49 -26.15
CA ALA A 212 12.36 -26.59 -25.64
C ALA A 212 13.34 -26.07 -24.59
N GLY A 213 13.37 -26.72 -23.42
CA GLY A 213 14.23 -26.35 -22.30
C GLY A 213 13.59 -25.37 -21.29
N TYR A 214 12.36 -24.93 -21.52
CA TYR A 214 11.60 -24.23 -20.49
C TYR A 214 11.22 -25.21 -19.37
N GLU A 215 11.50 -24.82 -18.13
CA GLU A 215 11.07 -25.52 -16.92
C GLU A 215 10.43 -24.49 -15.99
N ASP A 216 9.26 -24.83 -15.44
CA ASP A 216 8.56 -23.95 -14.51
C ASP A 216 9.27 -23.97 -13.14
N ALA A 217 9.65 -22.81 -12.65
CA ALA A 217 10.39 -22.64 -11.40
C ALA A 217 9.66 -21.66 -10.46
N PRO A 218 8.52 -22.09 -9.87
CA PRO A 218 7.79 -21.27 -8.92
C PRO A 218 8.65 -20.94 -7.69
N PRO A 219 8.53 -19.72 -7.12
CA PRO A 219 7.57 -18.67 -7.47
C PRO A 219 8.03 -17.69 -8.57
N TYR A 220 9.26 -17.82 -9.09
CA TYR A 220 9.89 -16.80 -9.93
C TYR A 220 9.29 -16.71 -11.34
N THR A 221 9.11 -17.84 -12.01
CA THR A 221 8.50 -17.90 -13.35
C THR A 221 7.05 -17.40 -13.32
N THR A 222 6.28 -17.81 -12.30
CA THR A 222 4.90 -17.36 -12.07
C THR A 222 4.85 -15.84 -11.84
N MET A 223 5.78 -15.29 -11.05
CA MET A 223 5.83 -13.85 -10.80
C MET A 223 6.21 -13.06 -12.06
N LEU A 224 7.20 -13.51 -12.84
CA LEU A 224 7.56 -12.89 -14.12
C LEU A 224 6.36 -12.85 -15.09
N LYS A 225 5.62 -13.96 -15.18
CA LYS A 225 4.38 -14.06 -15.98
C LYS A 225 3.30 -13.11 -15.47
N THR A 226 3.12 -13.04 -14.15
CA THR A 226 2.14 -12.15 -13.52
C THR A 226 2.48 -10.69 -13.76
N MET A 227 3.75 -10.29 -13.63
CA MET A 227 4.20 -8.93 -13.91
C MET A 227 3.98 -8.56 -15.37
N GLU A 228 4.39 -9.40 -16.33
CA GLU A 228 4.20 -9.14 -17.76
C GLU A 228 2.71 -8.95 -18.11
N ASN A 229 1.84 -9.82 -17.59
CA ASN A 229 0.40 -9.77 -17.87
C ASN A 229 -0.31 -8.59 -17.19
N SER A 230 -0.01 -8.35 -15.91
CA SER A 230 -0.67 -7.32 -15.11
C SER A 230 -0.16 -5.92 -15.42
N PHE A 231 1.17 -5.76 -15.55
CA PHE A 231 1.80 -4.45 -15.79
C PHE A 231 2.04 -4.13 -17.26
N ARG A 232 1.82 -5.08 -18.17
CA ARG A 232 2.05 -4.90 -19.61
C ARG A 232 3.46 -4.38 -19.88
N CYS A 233 4.44 -5.13 -19.40
CA CYS A 233 5.86 -4.81 -19.41
C CYS A 233 6.68 -5.97 -20.01
N SER A 234 7.92 -5.72 -20.41
CA SER A 234 8.85 -6.74 -20.88
C SER A 234 10.22 -6.59 -20.23
N GLY A 235 10.87 -7.73 -20.01
CA GLY A 235 12.18 -7.78 -19.38
C GLY A 235 12.16 -7.50 -17.88
N PHE A 236 13.20 -7.98 -17.20
CA PHE A 236 13.43 -7.74 -15.79
C PHE A 236 14.89 -7.34 -15.57
N CYS A 237 15.09 -6.21 -14.90
CA CYS A 237 16.41 -5.58 -14.71
C CYS A 237 17.13 -5.28 -16.03
N TYR A 238 16.38 -4.87 -17.06
CA TYR A 238 16.97 -4.49 -18.34
C TYR A 238 17.68 -3.15 -18.19
N ARG A 239 19.00 -3.16 -18.35
CA ARG A 239 19.75 -1.94 -18.65
C ARG A 239 19.86 -1.86 -20.15
N GLU A 240 19.35 -0.77 -20.72
CA GLU A 240 19.77 -0.38 -22.06
C GLU A 240 21.29 -0.43 -22.03
N SER A 241 21.88 -1.23 -22.92
CA SER A 241 23.32 -1.25 -23.07
C SER A 241 23.65 0.15 -23.57
N SER A 242 23.80 1.10 -22.64
CA SER A 242 24.23 2.47 -22.88
C SER A 242 25.37 2.29 -23.83
N ALA A 243 25.10 2.63 -25.10
CA ALA A 243 25.93 2.22 -26.20
C ALA A 243 27.36 2.37 -25.71
N ALA A 244 28.12 1.29 -25.77
CA ALA A 244 29.55 1.32 -25.53
C ALA A 244 30.15 2.19 -26.64
N GLY A 245 29.80 3.48 -26.64
CA GLY A 245 30.58 4.52 -27.23
C GLY A 245 31.92 4.31 -26.58
N PRO A 246 32.98 4.15 -27.40
CA PRO A 246 34.31 3.97 -26.88
C PRO A 246 34.48 5.06 -25.83
N ARG A 247 34.61 4.64 -24.56
CA ARG A 247 35.18 5.52 -23.56
C ARG A 247 36.54 5.78 -24.14
N GLY A 248 36.67 6.89 -24.87
CA GLY A 248 37.95 7.43 -25.25
C GLY A 248 38.73 7.40 -23.96
N GLU A 249 39.75 6.56 -23.96
CA GLU A 249 40.77 6.43 -22.95
C GLU A 249 41.45 7.80 -22.91
N ALA A 250 40.77 8.78 -22.31
CA ALA A 250 41.36 10.04 -21.97
C ALA A 250 42.28 9.71 -20.82
N ASP A 251 43.52 9.39 -21.20
CA ASP A 251 44.72 9.41 -20.39
C ASP A 251 44.59 10.44 -19.26
N ILE A 252 44.09 10.00 -18.11
CA ILE A 252 44.33 10.69 -16.85
C ILE A 252 45.67 10.15 -16.38
N SER A 253 46.71 10.77 -16.91
CA SER A 253 48.05 10.73 -16.34
C SER A 253 47.96 10.88 -14.83
N ALA A 254 48.64 9.96 -14.14
CA ALA A 254 48.78 9.87 -12.70
C ALA A 254 49.19 11.21 -12.08
N GLY A 255 48.18 11.96 -11.61
CA GLY A 255 48.36 13.12 -10.74
C GLY A 255 48.20 12.67 -9.29
N ALA A 256 49.30 12.68 -8.55
CA ALA A 256 49.38 12.39 -7.13
C ALA A 256 48.36 13.18 -6.30
N TRP A 257 47.57 12.48 -5.49
CA TRP A 257 46.81 13.08 -4.39
C TRP A 257 47.64 12.95 -3.11
N PRO A 258 47.95 14.05 -2.40
CA PRO A 258 48.62 13.97 -1.11
C PRO A 258 47.67 13.41 -0.05
N GLY A 259 48.21 12.55 0.81
CA GLY A 259 47.49 11.85 1.85
C GLY A 259 46.76 12.78 2.81
N LEU A 260 45.52 12.40 3.13
CA LEU A 260 44.85 12.81 4.36
C LEU A 260 44.72 11.58 5.26
N GLU A 261 45.62 11.48 6.24
CA GLU A 261 45.41 10.65 7.42
C GLU A 261 44.23 11.21 8.21
N VAL A 262 43.21 10.37 8.43
CA VAL A 262 42.17 10.65 9.43
C VAL A 262 42.22 9.54 10.47
N ASN A 263 42.98 9.82 11.53
CA ASN A 263 42.85 9.14 12.82
C ASN A 263 41.62 9.70 13.54
N ALA A 264 40.58 8.87 13.75
CA ALA A 264 39.61 9.10 14.82
C ALA A 264 38.90 7.79 15.17
N ALA A 265 39.38 7.18 16.24
CA ALA A 265 38.71 6.10 16.95
C ALA A 265 37.41 6.62 17.59
N VAL A 266 36.27 6.04 17.22
CA VAL A 266 35.03 6.11 17.99
C VAL A 266 34.51 4.68 18.12
N GLY A 267 34.69 4.11 19.31
CA GLY A 267 34.18 2.79 19.66
C GLY A 267 32.67 2.84 19.85
N PHE A 268 31.95 2.04 19.07
CA PHE A 268 30.55 1.70 19.33
C PHE A 268 30.48 0.31 20.00
N PRO A 269 29.62 0.12 21.02
CA PRO A 269 29.45 -1.17 21.67
C PRO A 269 28.76 -2.16 20.73
N SER A 270 29.41 -3.31 20.57
CA SER A 270 28.96 -4.47 19.80
C SER A 270 27.69 -5.07 20.41
N LEU A 271 26.57 -4.99 19.70
CA LEU A 271 25.35 -5.72 20.03
C LEU A 271 25.39 -7.09 19.36
N HIS A 272 25.38 -8.11 20.22
CA HIS A 272 25.43 -9.54 19.93
C HIS A 272 24.39 -9.94 18.86
N GLN A 273 24.84 -10.19 17.64
CA GLN A 273 24.01 -10.69 16.55
C GLN A 273 23.89 -12.21 16.68
N SER A 274 22.73 -12.66 17.13
CA SER A 274 22.35 -14.08 17.21
C SER A 274 22.41 -14.71 15.81
N SER A 275 23.35 -15.63 15.65
CA SER A 275 23.58 -16.44 14.45
C SER A 275 22.43 -17.43 14.26
N SER A 276 21.51 -17.10 13.35
CA SER A 276 20.54 -18.06 12.82
C SER A 276 21.19 -18.79 11.65
N ARG A 277 21.48 -20.09 11.85
CA ARG A 277 21.96 -21.01 10.82
C ARG A 277 20.95 -21.10 9.66
N LYS A 278 21.13 -20.29 8.61
CA LYS A 278 20.49 -20.51 7.30
C LYS A 278 21.10 -21.76 6.66
N ARG A 279 20.26 -22.78 6.44
CA ARG A 279 20.58 -23.94 5.61
C ARG A 279 20.86 -23.45 4.19
N GLN A 280 22.09 -23.62 3.74
CA GLN A 280 22.55 -23.27 2.42
C GLN A 280 22.02 -24.32 1.43
N HIS A 281 20.93 -24.00 0.73
CA HIS A 281 20.45 -24.80 -0.40
C HIS A 281 21.39 -24.47 -1.58
N GLN A 282 22.23 -25.44 -1.97
CA GLN A 282 23.06 -25.33 -3.16
C GLN A 282 22.21 -25.70 -4.37
N ASP A 283 21.69 -24.69 -5.05
CA ASP A 283 21.09 -24.86 -6.37
C ASP A 283 22.22 -24.91 -7.40
N HIS A 284 22.41 -26.07 -8.03
CA HIS A 284 23.34 -26.27 -9.14
C HIS A 284 22.81 -25.58 -10.39
N VAL A 285 23.09 -24.29 -10.55
CA VAL A 285 22.88 -23.59 -11.83
C VAL A 285 24.17 -23.73 -12.64
N VAL A 286 24.11 -24.50 -13.72
CA VAL A 286 25.24 -24.65 -14.67
C VAL A 286 25.36 -23.35 -15.48
N PRO A 287 26.47 -22.61 -15.41
CA PRO A 287 26.67 -21.43 -16.24
C PRO A 287 26.84 -21.85 -17.71
N LEU A 288 25.90 -21.43 -18.56
CA LEU A 288 25.97 -21.64 -20.00
C LEU A 288 27.02 -20.69 -20.59
N ALA A 289 28.12 -21.25 -21.10
CA ALA A 289 29.22 -20.50 -21.70
C ALA A 289 28.74 -19.72 -22.95
N LEU A 290 28.85 -18.39 -22.87
CA LEU A 290 28.54 -17.47 -23.95
C LEU A 290 29.63 -17.57 -25.03
N ALA A 291 29.28 -18.08 -26.21
CA ALA A 291 30.19 -18.19 -27.34
C ALA A 291 30.49 -16.80 -27.95
N THR A 292 31.76 -16.40 -27.89
CA THR A 292 32.33 -15.25 -28.59
C THR A 292 32.50 -15.58 -30.08
N ALA A 293 31.60 -15.07 -30.92
CA ALA A 293 31.77 -15.09 -32.37
C ALA A 293 32.48 -13.80 -32.84
N GLY A 294 33.45 -13.99 -33.74
CA GLY A 294 34.53 -13.05 -34.07
C GLY A 294 34.11 -11.75 -34.77
N ALA A 295 34.89 -10.71 -34.46
CA ALA A 295 34.91 -9.44 -35.17
C ALA A 295 36.04 -9.49 -36.22
N GLU A 296 35.68 -9.52 -37.50
CA GLU A 296 36.61 -9.32 -38.61
C GLU A 296 36.77 -7.82 -38.88
N THR A 297 38.03 -7.41 -38.97
CA THR A 297 38.53 -6.07 -39.28
C THR A 297 38.42 -5.75 -40.77
N ALA A 298 37.84 -4.61 -41.11
CA ALA A 298 37.97 -3.99 -42.42
C ALA A 298 38.31 -2.49 -42.26
N GLU A 299 39.56 -2.15 -42.56
CA GLU A 299 40.06 -0.78 -42.78
C GLU A 299 39.73 -0.32 -44.21
N GLY A 300 39.35 0.95 -44.38
CA GLY A 300 39.31 1.56 -45.71
C GLY A 300 38.49 2.84 -45.88
N ALA A 301 39.19 3.97 -45.75
CA ALA A 301 39.12 5.16 -46.61
C ALA A 301 38.10 6.30 -46.38
N THR A 302 38.72 7.49 -46.30
CA THR A 302 38.38 8.81 -46.87
C THR A 302 37.31 9.71 -46.22
N ALA A 303 37.84 10.79 -45.64
CA ALA A 303 37.15 11.97 -45.16
C ALA A 303 36.64 12.85 -46.32
N ALA A 304 35.33 13.07 -46.35
CA ALA A 304 34.70 14.20 -47.03
C ALA A 304 33.53 14.68 -46.17
N GLN A 305 33.60 15.96 -45.77
CA GLN A 305 32.57 16.65 -45.00
C GLN A 305 31.27 16.74 -45.82
N ALA A 306 30.29 15.90 -45.48
CA ALA A 306 28.91 15.99 -45.96
C ALA A 306 28.00 16.34 -44.78
N GLN A 307 27.02 17.20 -45.04
CA GLN A 307 25.87 17.54 -44.20
C GLN A 307 25.49 16.36 -43.29
N GLN A 308 25.66 16.47 -41.98
CA GLN A 308 25.39 15.35 -41.06
C GLN A 308 23.92 14.93 -41.20
N PRO A 309 23.63 13.77 -41.82
CA PRO A 309 22.26 13.28 -41.90
C PRO A 309 21.80 13.06 -40.47
N GLY A 310 20.63 13.62 -40.13
CA GLY A 310 20.13 13.70 -38.76
C GLY A 310 20.36 12.40 -38.01
N LEU A 311 21.15 12.48 -36.93
CA LEU A 311 21.44 11.38 -36.01
C LEU A 311 20.11 10.74 -35.60
N VAL A 312 19.73 9.66 -36.29
CA VAL A 312 18.60 8.82 -35.90
C VAL A 312 19.02 8.20 -34.58
N ARG A 313 18.49 8.78 -33.50
CA ARG A 313 18.77 8.33 -32.14
C ARG A 313 18.34 6.87 -32.09
N PRO A 314 19.24 5.93 -31.77
CA PRO A 314 18.88 4.51 -31.70
C PRO A 314 17.68 4.39 -30.77
N VAL A 315 16.59 3.84 -31.30
CA VAL A 315 15.38 3.58 -30.52
C VAL A 315 15.77 2.50 -29.52
N ALA A 316 15.70 2.82 -28.23
CA ALA A 316 15.97 1.89 -27.14
C ALA A 316 15.17 0.60 -27.36
N GLN A 317 15.86 -0.47 -27.74
CA GLN A 317 15.21 -1.73 -28.09
C GLN A 317 15.00 -2.55 -26.83
N TYR A 318 13.77 -2.52 -26.31
CA TYR A 318 13.34 -3.37 -25.20
C TYR A 318 13.45 -4.86 -25.55
N PRO A 319 13.73 -5.73 -24.57
CA PRO A 319 13.70 -7.17 -24.80
C PRO A 319 12.28 -7.61 -25.19
N PRO A 320 12.15 -8.67 -26.01
CA PRO A 320 10.84 -9.22 -26.35
C PRO A 320 10.16 -9.75 -25.09
N THR A 321 8.82 -9.73 -25.09
CA THR A 321 8.00 -10.35 -24.05
C THR A 321 8.26 -11.86 -23.96
N LEU A 322 8.20 -12.41 -22.75
CA LEU A 322 8.50 -13.81 -22.46
C LEU A 322 7.25 -14.69 -22.61
N PHE A 323 6.09 -14.22 -22.17
CA PHE A 323 4.87 -15.01 -22.06
C PHE A 323 3.76 -14.56 -23.03
N SER A 324 4.10 -13.63 -23.91
CA SER A 324 3.22 -13.04 -24.92
C SER A 324 4.03 -12.51 -26.11
N ASP A 325 3.34 -12.10 -27.18
CA ASP A 325 3.93 -11.45 -28.36
C ASP A 325 3.68 -9.93 -28.41
N ALA A 326 3.27 -9.32 -27.30
CA ALA A 326 2.84 -7.92 -27.25
C ALA A 326 4.01 -6.91 -27.32
N ASN A 327 5.24 -7.33 -27.01
CA ASN A 327 6.47 -6.52 -27.10
C ASN A 327 6.33 -5.13 -26.45
N TYR A 328 5.96 -5.12 -25.17
CA TYR A 328 5.78 -3.90 -24.40
C TYR A 328 7.07 -3.06 -24.31
N GLN A 329 6.92 -1.73 -24.25
CA GLN A 329 8.05 -0.78 -24.15
C GLN A 329 8.24 -0.23 -22.73
N ALA A 330 7.97 -1.06 -21.73
CA ALA A 330 8.12 -0.73 -20.32
C ALA A 330 8.79 -1.90 -19.61
N SER A 331 9.74 -1.64 -18.72
CA SER A 331 10.42 -2.69 -17.98
C SER A 331 9.62 -3.16 -16.77
N CYS A 332 9.61 -4.47 -16.50
CA CYS A 332 8.77 -5.01 -15.43
C CYS A 332 9.26 -4.62 -14.04
N GLU A 333 10.58 -4.51 -13.82
CA GLU A 333 11.12 -4.05 -12.54
C GLU A 333 10.73 -2.59 -12.26
N GLY A 334 10.70 -1.74 -13.30
CA GLY A 334 10.33 -0.33 -13.15
C GLY A 334 8.84 -0.15 -12.85
N MET A 335 7.97 -0.95 -13.49
CA MET A 335 6.53 -0.94 -13.21
C MET A 335 6.22 -1.50 -11.82
N ALA A 336 6.80 -2.66 -11.48
CA ALA A 336 6.65 -3.27 -10.15
C ALA A 336 7.19 -2.35 -9.03
N ALA A 337 8.31 -1.65 -9.24
CA ALA A 337 8.83 -0.68 -8.28
C ALA A 337 7.84 0.45 -8.02
N ARG A 338 7.34 1.08 -9.09
CA ARG A 338 6.37 2.19 -8.96
C ARG A 338 5.10 1.75 -8.27
N ASP A 339 4.61 0.55 -8.60
CA ASP A 339 3.46 -0.04 -7.94
C ASP A 339 3.71 -0.25 -6.43
N MET A 340 4.85 -0.83 -6.03
CA MET A 340 5.23 -0.93 -4.61
C MET A 340 5.31 0.42 -3.90
N LYS A 341 5.81 1.46 -4.56
CA LYS A 341 5.91 2.81 -3.98
C LYS A 341 4.56 3.51 -3.88
N ASN A 342 3.72 3.40 -4.91
CA ASN A 342 2.43 4.07 -4.96
C ASN A 342 1.43 3.31 -4.09
N PHE A 343 1.20 2.02 -4.35
CA PHE A 343 0.18 1.25 -3.64
C PHE A 343 0.53 1.03 -2.16
N ALA A 344 1.64 0.34 -1.87
CA ALA A 344 1.99 0.03 -0.48
C ALA A 344 2.42 1.29 0.30
N GLY A 345 3.06 2.24 -0.37
CA GLY A 345 3.40 3.54 0.21
C GLY A 345 2.16 4.36 0.57
N ASP A 346 1.17 4.47 -0.32
CA ASP A 346 -0.08 5.19 -0.04
C ASP A 346 -0.86 4.54 1.10
N VAL A 347 -0.93 3.21 1.15
CA VAL A 347 -1.56 2.48 2.27
C VAL A 347 -0.82 2.78 3.59
N GLY A 348 0.52 2.81 3.56
CA GLY A 348 1.35 3.21 4.70
C GLY A 348 1.04 4.63 5.18
N PHE A 349 1.06 5.61 4.28
CA PHE A 349 0.76 7.01 4.61
C PHE A 349 -0.67 7.20 5.09
N GLN A 350 -1.66 6.58 4.44
CA GLN A 350 -3.06 6.64 4.86
C GLN A 350 -3.24 6.09 6.29
N THR A 351 -2.62 4.94 6.58
CA THR A 351 -2.67 4.31 7.91
C THR A 351 -2.00 5.19 8.97
N PHE A 352 -0.87 5.83 8.63
CA PHE A 352 -0.18 6.78 9.50
C PHE A 352 -1.07 7.97 9.87
N TYR A 353 -1.63 8.66 8.86
CA TYR A 353 -2.49 9.82 9.10
C TYR A 353 -3.78 9.45 9.81
N GLN A 354 -4.38 8.30 9.50
CA GLN A 354 -5.52 7.77 10.27
C GLN A 354 -5.16 7.63 11.75
N GLY A 355 -3.99 7.07 12.06
CA GLY A 355 -3.48 6.98 13.43
C GLY A 355 -3.33 8.35 14.12
N ILE A 356 -2.76 9.33 13.42
CA ILE A 356 -2.65 10.71 13.92
C ILE A 356 -4.02 11.30 14.23
N TYR A 357 -4.99 11.20 13.32
CA TYR A 357 -6.33 11.75 13.52
C TYR A 357 -7.03 11.12 14.74
N LEU A 358 -6.90 9.81 14.96
CA LEU A 358 -7.47 9.14 16.14
C LEU A 358 -6.87 9.67 17.44
N VAL A 359 -5.55 9.88 17.48
CA VAL A 359 -4.88 10.45 18.65
C VAL A 359 -5.32 11.89 18.90
N LEU A 360 -5.39 12.73 17.86
CA LEU A 360 -5.84 14.12 17.98
C LEU A 360 -7.28 14.23 18.48
N ILE A 361 -8.20 13.41 17.95
CA ILE A 361 -9.60 13.37 18.40
C ILE A 361 -9.68 12.94 19.86
N ALA A 362 -8.91 11.93 20.27
CA ALA A 362 -8.92 11.48 21.66
C ALA A 362 -8.35 12.53 22.64
N ILE A 363 -7.32 13.28 22.22
CA ILE A 363 -6.78 14.42 22.99
C ILE A 363 -7.84 15.52 23.11
N ALA A 364 -8.45 15.92 21.99
CA ALA A 364 -9.48 16.97 21.97
C ALA A 364 -10.70 16.62 22.84
N THR A 365 -11.19 15.37 22.74
CA THR A 365 -12.28 14.88 23.59
C THR A 365 -11.88 14.83 25.08
N GLY A 366 -10.61 14.53 25.39
CA GLY A 366 -10.05 14.65 26.73
C GLY A 366 -10.09 16.08 27.29
N PHE A 367 -9.66 17.06 26.50
CA PHE A 367 -9.71 18.48 26.89
C PHE A 367 -11.15 19.00 27.05
N LEU A 368 -12.05 18.66 26.13
CA LEU A 368 -13.47 19.03 26.23
C LEU A 368 -14.10 18.52 27.53
N LYS A 369 -13.70 17.34 28.01
CA LYS A 369 -14.12 16.85 29.32
C LYS A 369 -13.58 17.67 30.47
N LEU A 370 -12.29 18.04 30.44
CA LEU A 370 -11.68 18.86 31.48
C LEU A 370 -12.40 20.22 31.59
N VAL A 371 -12.70 20.85 30.46
CA VAL A 371 -13.48 22.10 30.41
C VAL A 371 -14.88 21.89 30.99
N GLY A 372 -15.54 20.78 30.65
CA GLY A 372 -16.84 20.43 31.23
C GLY A 372 -16.83 20.31 32.76
N PHE A 373 -15.73 19.80 33.35
CA PHE A 373 -15.58 19.76 34.81
C PHE A 373 -15.35 21.15 35.42
N CYS A 374 -14.60 22.02 34.74
CA CYS A 374 -14.39 23.39 35.20
C CYS A 374 -15.68 24.20 35.20
N VAL A 375 -16.49 24.12 34.12
CA VAL A 375 -17.73 24.91 33.99
C VAL A 375 -18.84 24.43 34.93
N ARG A 376 -18.90 23.14 35.25
CA ARG A 376 -19.96 22.60 36.13
C ARG A 376 -19.77 22.97 37.60
N LYS A 377 -18.53 23.24 38.03
CA LYS A 377 -18.20 23.52 39.44
C LYS A 377 -18.85 24.80 39.98
N ASP A 378 -19.10 25.78 39.12
CA ASP A 378 -19.63 27.08 39.56
C ASP A 378 -21.13 27.01 39.90
N ARG A 379 -21.91 26.11 39.28
CA ARG A 379 -23.36 26.03 39.51
C ARG A 379 -23.75 25.41 40.85
N ASP A 380 -22.93 24.51 41.38
CA ASP A 380 -23.21 23.87 42.68
C ASP A 380 -22.78 24.77 43.87
N SER A 381 -21.94 25.77 43.61
CA SER A 381 -21.48 26.74 44.60
C SER A 381 -22.55 27.79 44.93
N GLU A 382 -23.37 28.16 43.94
CA GLU A 382 -24.37 29.23 44.07
C GLU A 382 -25.64 28.80 44.82
N PHE A 383 -25.92 27.48 44.91
CA PHE A 383 -27.08 26.97 45.65
C PHE A 383 -26.83 26.84 47.16
N LYS A 384 -25.63 27.21 47.65
CA LYS A 384 -25.19 26.97 49.02
C LYS A 384 -24.84 28.26 49.78
N ALA A 385 -25.65 29.31 49.67
CA ALA A 385 -25.82 30.34 50.71
C ALA A 385 -26.95 31.32 50.33
N PRO A 386 -27.65 31.99 51.28
CA PRO A 386 -27.66 31.82 52.74
C PRO A 386 -29.09 31.78 53.36
N GLY A 387 -29.31 30.91 54.34
CA GLY A 387 -30.45 31.00 55.27
C GLY A 387 -30.11 30.17 56.50
N PHE A 388 -29.60 30.83 57.55
CA PHE A 388 -30.32 31.29 58.74
C PHE A 388 -30.63 30.16 59.72
#